data_AF-A0A8J7M1F8-F1
#
_entry.id   AF-A0A8J7M1F8-F1
#
_cell.length_a   1.000
_cell.length_b   1.000
_cell.length_c   1.000
_cell.angle_alpha   90.00
_cell.angle_beta   90.00
_cell.angle_gamma   90.00
#
_symmetry.space_group_name_H-M   'P 1'
#
loop_
_entity.id
_entity.type
_entity.pdbx_description
1 polymer ?
#
loop_
_entity_poly.entity_id
_entity_poly.type
_entity_poly.pdbx_seq_one_letter_code
_entity_poly.pdbx_strand_id
1 'polypeptide(L)'
;MPQIIRALLAVLLLAPVAVLTGCGDRNSQADLDPATGKHAPGWLPGGHTVAAQDHGASCTECHGEDLGGGISRVACTNCHLGSERQIHPAQWGAYAYALHSQFVKQNGTASCAVASCHGTDLNGVSGSGPSCSSCHLGGPTSAHPQAWNSDIVSLHAGYGANYQSSACATAVCHGTDLKGVFLSGPACNSCHNNFQ
;
A
#
# COMPACT_ATOMS: atom_id res chain seq x y z
N MET A 1 38.46 -19.60 53.88
CA MET A 1 38.83 -18.61 52.85
C MET A 1 38.90 -19.17 51.41
N PRO A 2 39.55 -20.31 51.10
CA PRO A 2 39.74 -20.73 49.71
C PRO A 2 38.49 -21.28 49.01
N GLN A 3 37.49 -21.75 49.77
CA GLN A 3 36.25 -22.29 49.18
C GLN A 3 35.25 -21.20 48.73
N ILE A 4 35.21 -20.07 49.43
CA ILE A 4 34.33 -18.94 49.07
C ILE A 4 34.80 -18.28 47.76
N ILE A 5 36.12 -18.16 47.57
CA ILE A 5 36.72 -17.61 46.34
C ILE A 5 36.46 -18.52 45.12
N ARG A 6 36.49 -19.85 45.31
CA ARG A 6 36.18 -20.82 44.23
C ARG A 6 34.70 -20.79 43.82
N ALA A 7 33.78 -20.67 44.77
CA ALA A 7 32.36 -20.56 44.47
C ALA A 7 32.01 -19.27 43.72
N LEU A 8 32.61 -18.13 44.11
CA LEU A 8 32.42 -16.85 43.43
C LEU A 8 32.96 -16.86 41.99
N LEU A 9 34.14 -17.45 41.75
CA LEU A 9 34.71 -17.61 40.41
C LEU A 9 33.85 -18.52 39.50
N ALA A 10 33.29 -19.60 40.05
CA ALA A 10 32.42 -20.49 39.29
C ALA A 10 31.11 -19.79 38.86
N VAL A 11 30.50 -19.00 39.74
CA VAL A 11 29.29 -18.22 39.41
C VAL A 11 29.60 -17.11 38.41
N LEU A 12 30.75 -16.44 38.52
CA LEU A 12 31.17 -15.40 37.56
C LEU A 12 31.46 -15.96 36.16
N LEU A 13 31.95 -17.21 36.06
CA LEU A 13 32.22 -17.89 34.79
C LEU A 13 30.97 -18.51 34.14
N LEU A 14 29.94 -18.84 34.92
CA LEU A 14 28.68 -19.41 34.42
C LEU A 14 27.65 -18.34 33.99
N ALA A 15 27.71 -17.14 34.57
CA ALA A 15 26.82 -16.03 34.21
C ALA A 15 26.85 -15.64 32.71
N PRO A 16 28.00 -15.56 32.01
CA PRO A 16 27.99 -15.21 30.58
C PRO A 16 27.48 -16.33 29.67
N VAL A 17 27.47 -17.60 30.11
CA VAL A 17 26.98 -18.73 29.31
C VAL A 17 25.44 -18.74 29.25
N ALA A 18 24.77 -18.27 30.30
CA ALA A 18 23.30 -18.17 30.35
C ALA A 18 22.73 -17.04 29.47
N VAL A 19 23.54 -16.06 29.09
CA VAL A 19 23.13 -14.96 28.19
C VAL A 19 23.19 -15.39 26.71
N LEU A 20 23.87 -16.49 26.40
CA LEU A 20 24.05 -16.99 25.03
C LEU A 20 23.00 -18.05 24.62
N THR A 21 22.13 -18.49 25.52
CA THR A 21 21.05 -19.45 25.21
C THR A 21 19.70 -18.79 24.91
N GLY A 22 19.66 -17.46 24.80
CA GLY A 22 18.47 -16.69 24.42
C GLY A 22 18.16 -16.66 22.92
N CYS A 23 18.44 -17.74 22.18
CA CYS A 23 17.86 -17.89 20.85
C CYS A 23 16.38 -18.23 21.05
N GLY A 24 15.51 -17.21 21.05
CA GLY A 24 14.08 -17.41 21.09
C GLY A 24 13.66 -18.37 19.97
N ASP A 25 12.85 -19.37 20.30
CA ASP A 25 12.28 -20.27 19.32
C ASP A 25 11.52 -19.47 18.26
N ARG A 26 11.49 -20.00 17.04
CA ARG A 26 10.70 -19.40 15.96
C ARG A 26 9.24 -19.39 16.38
N ASN A 27 8.57 -18.26 16.16
CA ASN A 27 7.13 -18.22 16.27
C ASN A 27 6.52 -19.23 15.30
N SER A 28 5.76 -20.20 15.83
CA SER A 28 5.11 -21.23 15.02
C SER A 28 4.03 -20.68 14.09
N GLN A 29 3.63 -19.41 14.27
CA GLN A 29 2.72 -18.68 13.39
C GLN A 29 3.45 -17.92 12.28
N ALA A 30 4.78 -17.78 12.35
CA ALA A 30 5.54 -17.07 11.34
C ALA A 30 5.89 -18.03 10.18
N ASP A 31 5.29 -17.78 9.01
CA ASP A 31 5.63 -18.47 7.77
C ASP A 31 6.99 -17.97 7.25
N LEU A 32 8.05 -18.54 7.82
CA LEU A 32 9.45 -18.24 7.48
C LEU A 32 10.12 -19.47 6.86
N ASP A 33 10.83 -19.24 5.78
CA ASP A 33 11.73 -20.22 5.19
C ASP A 33 12.81 -20.60 6.22
N PRO A 34 12.90 -21.89 6.59
CA PRO A 34 13.79 -22.33 7.65
C PRO A 34 15.27 -22.19 7.31
N ALA A 35 15.64 -22.12 6.01
CA ALA A 35 17.02 -21.96 5.56
C ALA A 35 17.47 -20.49 5.59
N THR A 36 16.54 -19.56 5.31
CA THR A 36 16.89 -18.13 5.17
C THR A 36 16.42 -17.26 6.32
N GLY A 37 15.47 -17.74 7.13
CA GLY A 37 14.84 -16.96 8.20
C GLY A 37 14.00 -15.80 7.69
N LYS A 38 13.57 -15.84 6.42
CA LYS A 38 12.78 -14.80 5.75
C LYS A 38 11.42 -15.36 5.35
N HIS A 39 10.46 -14.48 5.10
CA HIS A 39 9.21 -14.90 4.47
C HIS A 39 9.48 -15.54 3.11
N ALA A 40 8.61 -16.49 2.73
CA ALA A 40 8.73 -17.23 1.47
C ALA A 40 8.78 -16.31 0.23
N PRO A 41 9.40 -16.74 -0.88
CA PRO A 41 9.33 -16.01 -2.15
C PRO A 41 7.89 -15.70 -2.56
N GLY A 42 7.64 -14.48 -3.07
CA GLY A 42 6.29 -14.03 -3.43
C GLY A 42 5.43 -13.56 -2.26
N TRP A 43 6.01 -13.41 -1.06
CA TRP A 43 5.32 -12.89 0.12
C TRP A 43 4.63 -11.53 -0.11
N LEU A 44 5.31 -10.63 -0.80
CA LEU A 44 4.77 -9.30 -1.12
C LEU A 44 4.04 -9.31 -2.48
N PRO A 45 2.95 -8.54 -2.63
CA PRO A 45 2.20 -7.86 -1.56
C PRO A 45 1.12 -8.75 -0.92
N GLY A 46 0.69 -9.83 -1.60
CA GLY A 46 -0.51 -10.58 -1.25
C GLY A 46 -0.43 -11.33 0.09
N GLY A 47 0.59 -12.18 0.26
CA GLY A 47 0.78 -12.97 1.49
C GLY A 47 0.96 -12.08 2.73
N HIS A 48 1.74 -11.00 2.58
CA HIS A 48 1.92 -9.98 3.59
C HIS A 48 0.60 -9.33 4.05
N THR A 49 -0.25 -8.95 3.09
CA THR A 49 -1.53 -8.27 3.40
C THR A 49 -2.44 -9.15 4.24
N VAL A 50 -2.57 -10.42 3.87
CA VAL A 50 -3.39 -11.40 4.61
C VAL A 50 -2.83 -11.62 6.02
N ALA A 51 -1.52 -11.86 6.14
CA ALA A 51 -0.91 -12.10 7.44
C ALA A 51 -0.98 -10.89 8.37
N ALA A 52 -0.82 -9.67 7.84
CA ALA A 52 -0.94 -8.44 8.63
C ALA A 52 -2.38 -8.21 9.15
N GLN A 53 -3.40 -8.62 8.37
CA GLN A 53 -4.80 -8.55 8.78
C GLN A 53 -5.15 -9.58 9.85
N ASP A 54 -4.68 -10.82 9.68
CA ASP A 54 -5.04 -11.93 10.56
C ASP A 54 -4.20 -11.96 11.84
N HIS A 55 -2.93 -11.56 11.77
CA HIS A 55 -1.93 -11.77 12.83
C HIS A 55 -0.99 -10.57 13.04
N GLY A 56 -1.44 -9.33 12.83
CA GLY A 56 -0.56 -8.14 12.91
C GLY A 56 0.25 -7.99 14.22
N ALA A 57 -0.26 -8.50 15.35
CA ALA A 57 0.47 -8.48 16.62
C ALA A 57 1.69 -9.41 16.64
N SER A 58 1.69 -10.51 15.87
CA SER A 58 2.82 -11.43 15.83
C SER A 58 4.03 -10.84 15.09
N CYS A 59 3.82 -9.77 14.32
CA CYS A 59 4.88 -9.11 13.57
C CYS A 59 5.90 -8.42 14.50
N THR A 60 5.49 -7.96 15.67
CA THR A 60 6.35 -7.16 16.57
C THR A 60 7.51 -7.95 17.14
N GLU A 61 7.39 -9.28 17.22
CA GLU A 61 8.46 -10.18 17.68
C GLU A 61 9.73 -10.04 16.84
N CYS A 62 9.57 -9.83 15.53
CA CYS A 62 10.68 -9.67 14.60
C CYS A 62 10.88 -8.23 14.14
N HIS A 63 9.80 -7.47 13.96
CA HIS A 63 9.81 -6.11 13.39
C HIS A 63 9.89 -5.01 14.46
N GLY A 64 9.93 -5.38 15.74
CA GLY A 64 9.97 -4.45 16.87
C GLY A 64 8.56 -4.06 17.35
N GLU A 65 8.46 -3.61 18.60
CA GLU A 65 7.18 -3.16 19.20
C GLU A 65 6.56 -1.99 18.43
N ASP A 66 7.40 -1.15 17.84
CA ASP A 66 7.01 0.00 17.01
C ASP A 66 6.91 -0.33 15.52
N LEU A 67 7.16 -1.59 15.14
CA LEU A 67 7.28 -2.05 13.75
C LEU A 67 8.33 -1.25 12.94
N GLY A 68 9.29 -0.64 13.63
CA GLY A 68 10.39 0.16 13.09
C GLY A 68 11.52 -0.68 12.49
N GLY A 69 11.38 -2.00 12.49
CA GLY A 69 12.26 -2.95 11.84
C GLY A 69 12.91 -3.95 12.79
N GLY A 70 12.99 -3.67 14.09
CA GLY A 70 13.46 -4.64 15.10
C GLY A 70 14.69 -5.45 14.67
N ILE A 71 14.63 -6.77 14.85
CA ILE A 71 15.68 -7.69 14.41
C ILE A 71 15.61 -8.01 12.91
N SER A 72 14.44 -7.87 12.27
CA SER A 72 14.26 -8.12 10.84
C SER A 72 14.93 -7.05 9.96
N ARG A 73 15.16 -5.86 10.51
CA ARG A 73 15.61 -4.63 9.84
C ARG A 73 14.68 -4.15 8.72
N VAL A 74 13.42 -4.60 8.74
CA VAL A 74 12.40 -4.22 7.76
C VAL A 74 11.30 -3.45 8.48
N ALA A 75 11.31 -2.12 8.34
CA ALA A 75 10.28 -1.27 8.92
C ALA A 75 9.01 -1.27 8.07
N CYS A 76 7.83 -1.16 8.69
CA CYS A 76 6.57 -0.94 7.95
C CYS A 76 6.66 0.31 7.05
N THR A 77 7.35 1.34 7.52
CA THR A 77 7.55 2.62 6.81
C THR A 77 8.33 2.50 5.50
N ASN A 78 8.93 1.33 5.20
CA ASN A 78 9.56 1.08 3.90
C ASN A 78 8.54 1.08 2.75
N CYS A 79 7.29 0.74 3.03
CA CYS A 79 6.19 0.78 2.04
C CYS A 79 4.99 1.60 2.53
N HIS A 80 4.82 1.74 3.85
CA HIS A 80 3.70 2.43 4.44
C HIS A 80 4.02 3.88 4.77
N LEU A 81 3.44 4.82 4.01
CA LEU A 81 3.79 6.24 4.09
C LEU A 81 3.03 7.04 5.16
N GLY A 82 1.95 6.49 5.73
CA GLY A 82 1.16 7.16 6.76
C GLY A 82 1.18 6.46 8.12
N SER A 83 0.96 5.16 8.11
CA SER A 83 0.90 4.26 9.27
C SER A 83 0.96 2.82 8.79
N GLU A 84 1.06 1.84 9.68
CA GLU A 84 1.07 0.40 9.35
C GLU A 84 -0.15 -0.06 8.52
N ARG A 85 -1.21 0.75 8.43
CA ARG A 85 -2.41 0.49 7.60
C ARG A 85 -2.57 1.44 6.41
N GLN A 86 -1.66 2.41 6.24
CA GLN A 86 -1.74 3.43 5.20
C GLN A 86 -0.48 3.43 4.33
N ILE A 87 -0.64 2.93 3.11
CA ILE A 87 0.42 2.90 2.08
C ILE A 87 0.65 4.25 1.39
N HIS A 88 -0.33 5.15 1.48
CA HIS A 88 -0.23 6.52 0.98
C HIS A 88 0.01 7.49 2.14
N PRO A 89 0.45 8.74 1.87
CA PRO A 89 0.62 9.74 2.92
C PRO A 89 -0.63 9.86 3.80
N ALA A 90 -0.44 10.00 5.11
CA ALA A 90 -1.53 9.95 6.09
C ALA A 90 -2.68 10.92 5.76
N GLN A 91 -2.35 12.11 5.25
CA GLN A 91 -3.34 13.14 4.88
C GLN A 91 -4.23 12.75 3.70
N TRP A 92 -3.94 11.64 2.99
CA TRP A 92 -4.79 11.18 1.90
C TRP A 92 -6.05 10.47 2.42
N GLY A 93 -5.95 9.74 3.52
CA GLY A 93 -7.06 9.00 4.12
C GLY A 93 -7.87 8.18 3.10
N ALA A 94 -9.20 8.28 3.20
CA ALA A 94 -10.13 7.61 2.29
C ALA A 94 -10.18 8.22 0.87
N TYR A 95 -9.52 9.36 0.65
CA TYR A 95 -9.59 10.14 -0.59
C TYR A 95 -8.32 10.00 -1.44
N ALA A 96 -7.60 8.88 -1.30
CA ALA A 96 -6.40 8.59 -2.10
C ALA A 96 -6.64 8.72 -3.61
N TYR A 97 -7.80 8.28 -4.10
CA TYR A 97 -8.19 8.42 -5.51
C TYR A 97 -8.32 9.88 -5.96
N ALA A 98 -8.66 10.81 -5.08
CA ALA A 98 -8.78 12.22 -5.44
C ALA A 98 -7.43 12.95 -5.29
N LEU A 99 -6.73 12.65 -4.20
CA LEU A 99 -5.53 13.39 -3.80
C LEU A 99 -4.27 12.96 -4.56
N HIS A 100 -4.24 11.75 -5.14
CA HIS A 100 -3.12 11.34 -5.98
C HIS A 100 -2.97 12.25 -7.21
N SER A 101 -4.06 12.79 -7.76
CA SER A 101 -4.00 13.63 -8.96
C SER A 101 -3.16 14.90 -8.71
N GLN A 102 -3.34 15.55 -7.56
CA GLN A 102 -2.56 16.70 -7.15
C GLN A 102 -1.11 16.32 -6.89
N PHE A 103 -0.88 15.18 -6.24
CA PHE A 103 0.46 14.69 -5.96
C PHE A 103 1.23 14.37 -7.24
N VAL A 104 0.62 13.68 -8.21
CA VAL A 104 1.23 13.37 -9.50
C VAL A 104 1.53 14.64 -10.29
N LYS A 105 0.67 15.66 -10.24
CA LYS A 105 0.95 16.97 -10.86
C LYS A 105 2.19 17.64 -10.27
N GLN A 106 2.44 17.47 -8.96
CA GLN A 106 3.56 18.10 -8.26
C GLN A 106 4.85 17.29 -8.34
N ASN A 107 4.77 15.97 -8.32
CA ASN A 107 5.91 15.06 -8.12
C ASN A 107 6.18 14.14 -9.33
N GLY A 108 5.30 14.15 -10.33
CA GLY A 108 5.31 13.17 -11.42
C GLY A 108 4.85 11.79 -10.97
N THR A 109 4.98 10.81 -11.88
CA THR A 109 4.54 9.42 -11.64
C THR A 109 5.67 8.50 -11.17
N ALA A 110 6.93 8.95 -11.22
CA ALA A 110 8.10 8.10 -10.95
C ALA A 110 8.11 7.55 -9.51
N SER A 111 7.63 8.32 -8.53
CA SER A 111 7.50 7.89 -7.14
C SER A 111 6.46 6.78 -6.93
N CYS A 112 5.52 6.62 -7.87
CA CYS A 112 4.53 5.55 -7.85
C CYS A 112 5.04 4.26 -8.50
N ALA A 113 6.09 4.33 -9.33
CA ALA A 113 6.63 3.24 -10.15
C ALA A 113 7.48 2.24 -9.34
N VAL A 114 6.91 1.75 -8.24
CA VAL A 114 7.52 0.76 -7.33
C VAL A 114 6.98 -0.62 -7.67
N ALA A 115 7.87 -1.59 -7.89
CA ALA A 115 7.53 -2.94 -8.35
C ALA A 115 6.46 -3.65 -7.51
N SER A 116 6.39 -3.38 -6.20
CA SER A 116 5.42 -3.95 -5.26
C SER A 116 4.14 -3.13 -5.07
N CYS A 117 4.11 -1.89 -5.55
CA CYS A 117 2.97 -0.98 -5.38
C CYS A 117 2.14 -0.90 -6.66
N HIS A 118 2.56 -0.08 -7.62
CA HIS A 118 1.87 0.09 -8.91
C HIS A 118 2.62 -0.55 -10.09
N GLY A 119 3.76 -1.20 -9.84
CA GLY A 119 4.63 -1.76 -10.86
C GLY A 119 5.59 -0.71 -11.41
N THR A 120 6.75 -1.15 -11.92
CA THR A 120 7.75 -0.24 -12.50
C THR A 120 7.29 0.44 -13.78
N ASP A 121 6.29 -0.14 -14.44
CA ASP A 121 5.63 0.35 -15.64
C ASP A 121 4.24 0.95 -15.37
N LEU A 122 3.83 1.03 -14.10
CA LEU A 122 2.52 1.54 -13.67
C LEU A 122 1.32 0.74 -14.18
N ASN A 123 1.52 -0.53 -14.57
CA ASN A 123 0.47 -1.43 -15.02
C ASN A 123 -0.28 -2.14 -13.87
N GLY A 124 0.00 -1.73 -12.63
CA GLY A 124 -0.61 -2.27 -11.42
C GLY A 124 0.06 -3.56 -10.95
N VAL A 125 -0.25 -3.92 -9.70
CA VAL A 125 0.25 -5.14 -9.06
C VAL A 125 -0.94 -5.85 -8.41
N SER A 126 -1.15 -7.12 -8.75
CA SER A 126 -2.24 -7.91 -8.18
C SER A 126 -2.13 -7.96 -6.64
N GLY A 127 -3.24 -7.66 -5.95
CA GLY A 127 -3.27 -7.59 -4.49
C GLY A 127 -2.60 -6.35 -3.89
N SER A 128 -2.27 -5.33 -4.68
CA SER A 128 -1.69 -4.06 -4.22
C SER A 128 -2.31 -2.88 -4.98
N GLY A 129 -1.52 -2.09 -5.71
CA GLY A 129 -1.96 -0.89 -6.40
C GLY A 129 -2.59 -1.15 -7.78
N PRO A 130 -3.62 -0.38 -8.17
CA PRO A 130 -4.21 -0.46 -9.50
C PRO A 130 -3.25 0.04 -10.59
N SER A 131 -3.52 -0.38 -11.83
CA SER A 131 -2.91 0.20 -13.03
C SER A 131 -3.36 1.65 -13.23
N CYS A 132 -2.49 2.52 -13.73
CA CYS A 132 -2.90 3.84 -14.20
C CYS A 132 -4.01 3.73 -15.26
N SER A 133 -3.91 2.77 -16.19
CA SER A 133 -4.88 2.59 -17.27
C SER A 133 -6.25 2.08 -16.81
N SER A 134 -6.39 1.65 -15.55
CA SER A 134 -7.69 1.27 -15.00
C SER A 134 -8.64 2.46 -14.83
N CYS A 135 -8.08 3.66 -14.67
CA CYS A 135 -8.84 4.91 -14.51
C CYS A 135 -8.47 5.96 -15.57
N HIS A 136 -7.27 5.88 -16.15
CA HIS A 136 -6.74 6.86 -17.09
C HIS A 136 -6.74 6.36 -18.53
N LEU A 137 -7.80 6.68 -19.27
CA LEU A 137 -8.04 6.21 -20.63
C LEU A 137 -7.12 6.85 -21.70
N GLY A 138 -6.54 8.02 -21.41
CA GLY A 138 -5.65 8.75 -22.32
C GLY A 138 -4.17 8.62 -21.96
N GLY A 139 -3.81 7.72 -21.05
CA GLY A 139 -2.48 7.59 -20.47
C GLY A 139 -2.38 8.19 -19.05
N PRO A 140 -1.26 8.05 -18.32
CA PRO A 140 -1.19 8.18 -16.85
C PRO A 140 -1.68 9.49 -16.22
N THR A 141 -1.84 10.55 -17.01
CA THR A 141 -2.29 11.87 -16.54
C THR A 141 -3.64 12.29 -17.12
N SER A 142 -4.30 11.43 -17.90
CA SER A 142 -5.56 11.73 -18.60
C SER A 142 -6.63 10.69 -18.28
N ALA A 143 -7.58 11.07 -17.41
CA ALA A 143 -8.74 10.22 -17.06
C ALA A 143 -9.60 9.88 -18.29
N HIS A 144 -9.66 10.82 -19.24
CA HIS A 144 -10.37 10.66 -20.50
C HIS A 144 -9.42 10.32 -21.64
N PRO A 145 -9.93 9.78 -22.76
CA PRO A 145 -9.14 9.61 -23.99
C PRO A 145 -8.48 10.93 -24.40
N GLN A 146 -7.26 10.87 -24.92
CA GLN A 146 -6.46 12.06 -25.23
C GLN A 146 -7.18 13.07 -26.13
N ALA A 147 -8.02 12.58 -27.05
CA ALA A 147 -8.82 13.41 -27.94
C ALA A 147 -9.74 14.38 -27.19
N TRP A 148 -10.26 14.03 -26.00
CA TRP A 148 -11.15 14.89 -25.22
C TRP A 148 -10.47 16.13 -24.63
N ASN A 149 -9.15 16.13 -24.50
CA ASN A 149 -8.43 17.20 -23.80
C ASN A 149 -8.42 18.53 -24.58
N SER A 150 -8.83 18.55 -25.86
CA SER A 150 -8.87 19.76 -26.68
C SER A 150 -10.21 20.51 -26.65
N ASP A 151 -11.33 19.81 -26.41
CA ASP A 151 -12.66 20.41 -26.29
C ASP A 151 -13.61 19.46 -25.54
N ILE A 152 -13.62 19.57 -24.21
CA ILE A 152 -14.37 18.63 -23.38
C ILE A 152 -15.87 18.75 -23.59
N VAL A 153 -16.41 19.94 -23.90
CA VAL A 153 -17.86 20.13 -24.02
C VAL A 153 -18.37 19.56 -25.34
N SER A 154 -17.68 19.86 -26.46
CA SER A 154 -18.10 19.37 -27.76
C SER A 154 -17.79 17.89 -27.96
N LEU A 155 -16.70 17.38 -27.40
CA LEU A 155 -16.28 15.98 -27.58
C LEU A 155 -16.94 15.03 -26.59
N HIS A 156 -17.38 15.51 -25.42
CA HIS A 156 -18.18 14.71 -24.49
C HIS A 156 -19.50 14.25 -25.11
N ALA A 157 -20.18 15.12 -25.87
CA ALA A 157 -21.41 14.77 -26.58
C ALA A 157 -21.20 13.63 -27.61
N GLY A 158 -20.08 13.66 -28.34
CA GLY A 158 -19.72 12.60 -29.30
C GLY A 158 -19.41 11.25 -28.62
N TYR A 159 -18.92 11.27 -27.39
CA TYR A 159 -18.68 10.04 -26.64
C TYR A 159 -19.94 9.49 -25.97
N GLY A 160 -20.82 10.35 -25.44
CA GLY A 160 -22.13 9.92 -24.92
C GLY A 160 -23.01 9.26 -25.98
N ALA A 161 -22.75 9.53 -27.27
CA ALA A 161 -23.39 8.82 -28.38
C ALA A 161 -22.86 7.40 -28.61
N ASN A 162 -21.62 7.11 -28.19
CA ASN A 162 -20.94 5.82 -28.43
C ASN A 162 -20.80 4.96 -27.18
N TYR A 163 -20.97 5.55 -25.99
CA TYR A 163 -20.83 4.87 -24.71
C TYR A 163 -22.02 5.19 -23.81
N GLN A 164 -22.58 4.16 -23.18
CA GLN A 164 -23.64 4.34 -22.20
C GLN A 164 -23.08 5.08 -20.97
N SER A 165 -23.88 5.97 -20.38
CA SER A 165 -23.53 6.70 -19.15
C SER A 165 -23.17 5.78 -17.99
N SER A 166 -23.69 4.53 -17.99
CA SER A 166 -23.32 3.48 -17.05
C SER A 166 -21.82 3.15 -17.06
N ALA A 167 -21.12 3.33 -18.17
CA ALA A 167 -19.66 3.16 -18.25
C ALA A 167 -18.90 4.24 -17.45
N CYS A 168 -19.52 5.39 -17.23
CA CYS A 168 -18.97 6.50 -16.43
C CYS A 168 -19.39 6.44 -14.96
N ALA A 169 -20.40 5.61 -14.63
CA ALA A 169 -21.01 5.49 -13.32
C ALA A 169 -20.19 4.63 -12.36
N THR A 170 -18.95 5.03 -12.08
CA THR A 170 -18.05 4.35 -11.14
C THR A 170 -17.97 5.11 -9.83
N ALA A 171 -17.69 4.41 -8.73
CA ALA A 171 -17.50 5.01 -7.42
C ALA A 171 -16.36 6.05 -7.36
N VAL A 172 -15.46 6.06 -8.36
CA VAL A 172 -14.26 6.91 -8.39
C VAL A 172 -14.31 8.03 -9.43
N CYS A 173 -15.11 7.90 -10.49
CA CYS A 173 -15.21 8.90 -11.55
C CYS A 173 -16.40 9.84 -11.29
N HIS A 174 -17.59 9.46 -11.75
CA HIS A 174 -18.80 10.29 -11.68
C HIS A 174 -19.81 9.82 -10.63
N GLY A 175 -19.50 8.78 -9.86
CA GLY A 175 -20.37 8.19 -8.86
C GLY A 175 -21.22 7.09 -9.49
N THR A 176 -21.56 6.06 -8.71
CA THR A 176 -22.44 4.97 -9.19
C THR A 176 -23.86 5.45 -9.51
N ASP A 177 -24.24 6.61 -8.99
CA ASP A 177 -25.51 7.30 -9.27
C ASP A 177 -25.32 8.55 -10.15
N LEU A 178 -24.13 8.76 -10.70
CA LEU A 178 -23.78 9.89 -11.57
C LEU A 178 -23.96 11.28 -10.92
N LYS A 179 -24.04 11.34 -9.58
CA LYS A 179 -24.13 12.60 -8.80
C LYS A 179 -22.77 13.20 -8.45
N GLY A 180 -21.73 12.74 -9.11
CA GLY A 180 -20.37 13.20 -8.93
C GLY A 180 -19.68 12.54 -7.76
N VAL A 181 -18.36 12.69 -7.74
CA VAL A 181 -17.49 12.21 -6.66
C VAL A 181 -16.67 13.39 -6.19
N PHE A 182 -16.62 13.58 -4.88
CA PHE A 182 -15.85 14.66 -4.27
C PHE A 182 -14.41 14.64 -4.79
N LEU A 183 -13.96 15.78 -5.35
CA LEU A 183 -12.62 15.99 -5.92
C LEU A 183 -12.23 15.08 -7.10
N SER A 184 -13.18 14.41 -7.75
CA SER A 184 -12.93 13.62 -8.97
C SER A 184 -13.78 14.12 -10.14
N GLY A 185 -14.94 13.51 -10.42
CA GLY A 185 -15.83 13.91 -11.50
C GLY A 185 -17.03 14.73 -11.04
N PRO A 186 -17.50 15.71 -11.84
CA PRO A 186 -18.73 16.44 -11.56
C PRO A 186 -19.96 15.53 -11.69
N ALA A 187 -21.06 15.96 -11.06
CA ALA A 187 -22.37 15.37 -11.24
C ALA A 187 -22.90 15.61 -12.66
N CYS A 188 -23.55 14.64 -13.29
CA CYS A 188 -24.12 14.84 -14.63
C CYS A 188 -25.16 15.97 -14.63
N ASN A 189 -25.94 16.09 -13.56
CA ASN A 189 -26.94 17.14 -13.41
C ASN A 189 -26.37 18.55 -13.19
N SER A 190 -25.04 18.72 -13.04
CA SER A 190 -24.42 20.05 -13.00
C SER A 190 -24.46 20.74 -14.37
N CYS A 191 -24.57 19.95 -15.45
CA CYS A 191 -24.65 20.44 -16.82
C CYS A 191 -25.93 19.97 -17.54
N HIS A 192 -26.51 18.85 -17.13
CA HIS A 192 -27.72 18.27 -17.72
C HIS A 192 -28.89 18.36 -16.74
N ASN A 193 -29.62 19.47 -16.76
CA ASN A 193 -30.68 19.79 -15.79
C ASN A 193 -31.80 18.73 -15.63
N ASN A 194 -31.94 17.79 -16.59
CA ASN A 194 -32.93 16.71 -16.58
C ASN A 194 -32.30 15.31 -16.62
N PHE A 195 -31.05 15.18 -16.18
CA PHE A 195 -30.39 13.87 -16.09
C PHE A 195 -31.04 13.02 -14.99
N GLN A 196 -31.63 11.89 -15.37
CA GLN A 196 -32.30 10.93 -14.49
C GLN A 196 -31.50 9.64 -14.35
#